data_AF-A0A6S7HL60-F1
#
_entry.id   AF-A0A6S7HL60-F1
#
_cell.length_a   1.000
_cell.length_b   1.000
_cell.length_c   1.000
_cell.angle_alpha   90.00
_cell.angle_beta   90.00
_cell.angle_gamma   90.00
#
_symmetry.space_group_name_H-M   'P 1'
#
loop_
_entity.id
_entity.type
_entity.pdbx_description
1 polymer ?
#
loop_
_entity_poly.entity_id
_entity_poly.type
_entity_poly.pdbx_seq_one_letter_code
_entity_poly.pdbx_strand_id
1 'polypeptide(L)'
;MCNNKIRQAKTDYYHQYFKTNSGNPKEIWKSINELMSRNAKSDEISHLTCNDRVISDSADLTECFNNHFAEIGLKLRSDEPDEFNNCGFGDYLKQADKVFTLHLTTPSAVFKLLSSLQEGKAMGLDEIPAKLLKCAASVISDSLCNLFNCSIATGVFPDDWKIAKVKPLHKGDAKDLLLTSVLSAVSKIFERIIYDQLQAYLNENGLIYDKQSGFRPVHSTTSTLLDTTTEWLSNMDKGQLNSVVFLDLAKAFDMVDHEILLSKLQIYGVDSMSLNWFKSYLFDRKQKCSVNGLVSSERLLLCGVPQGFLVYINDLPSCLQHSTARMYADDTNITTTGMSIKEIASGANTDLENIRIWLKANKLTLNVTKMEYMFIASDSNLDKMRDIPYLVLGGKPIRRVKVSKSLGIFIDERLSWRDHIDKISKTICSGISGVYGERVCYPFNITYNI
;
A
#
# COMPACT_ATOMS: atom_id res chain seq x y z
N MET A 1 -46.72 1.21 -27.51
CA MET A 1 -47.23 0.31 -26.44
C MET A 1 -46.16 -0.58 -25.82
N CYS A 2 -45.32 -1.27 -26.60
CA CYS A 2 -44.28 -2.18 -26.09
C CYS A 2 -43.20 -1.48 -25.23
N ASN A 3 -42.66 -0.36 -25.71
CA ASN A 3 -41.62 0.40 -24.98
C ASN A 3 -42.11 0.94 -23.61
N ASN A 4 -43.39 1.30 -23.49
CA ASN A 4 -43.96 1.76 -22.21
C ASN A 4 -44.10 0.60 -21.21
N LYS A 5 -44.51 -0.59 -21.66
CA LYS A 5 -44.57 -1.79 -20.80
C LYS A 5 -43.18 -2.24 -20.34
N ILE A 6 -42.18 -2.19 -21.23
CA ILE A 6 -40.78 -2.49 -20.88
C ILE A 6 -40.26 -1.50 -19.83
N ARG A 7 -40.54 -0.20 -19.99
CA ARG A 7 -40.12 0.83 -19.04
C ARG A 7 -40.77 0.64 -17.67
N GLN A 8 -42.06 0.33 -17.66
CA GLN A 8 -42.82 0.07 -16.43
C GLN A 8 -42.32 -1.18 -15.70
N ALA A 9 -42.09 -2.30 -16.41
CA ALA A 9 -41.54 -3.52 -15.82
C ALA A 9 -40.13 -3.31 -15.22
N LYS A 10 -39.29 -2.49 -15.89
CA LYS A 10 -37.98 -2.11 -15.35
C LYS A 10 -38.11 -1.29 -14.07
N THR A 11 -38.98 -0.28 -14.06
CA THR A 11 -39.26 0.53 -12.88
C THR A 11 -39.73 -0.33 -11.71
N ASP A 12 -40.70 -1.23 -11.93
CA ASP A 12 -41.23 -2.11 -10.88
C ASP A 12 -40.16 -3.05 -10.31
N TYR A 13 -39.31 -3.62 -11.18
CA TYR A 13 -38.18 -4.45 -10.78
C TYR A 13 -37.23 -3.71 -9.83
N TYR A 14 -36.75 -2.52 -10.22
CA TYR A 14 -35.80 -1.77 -9.39
C TYR A 14 -36.44 -1.26 -8.09
N HIS A 15 -37.70 -0.84 -8.11
CA HIS A 15 -38.42 -0.51 -6.87
C HIS A 15 -38.47 -1.67 -5.90
N GLN A 16 -38.77 -2.88 -6.38
CA GLN A 16 -38.82 -4.07 -5.53
C GLN A 16 -37.43 -4.47 -5.03
N TYR A 17 -36.40 -4.38 -5.90
CA TYR A 17 -35.02 -4.65 -5.54
C TYR A 17 -34.50 -3.72 -4.44
N PHE A 18 -34.69 -2.40 -4.59
CA PHE A 18 -34.27 -1.41 -3.60
C PHE A 18 -35.05 -1.53 -2.29
N LYS A 19 -36.35 -1.87 -2.34
CA LYS A 19 -37.14 -2.10 -1.13
C LYS A 19 -36.65 -3.33 -0.36
N THR A 20 -36.31 -4.40 -1.06
CA THR A 20 -35.80 -5.66 -0.48
C THR A 20 -34.39 -5.50 0.08
N ASN A 21 -33.55 -4.66 -0.54
CA ASN A 21 -32.16 -4.44 -0.14
C ASN A 21 -31.93 -3.16 0.68
N SER A 22 -32.99 -2.52 1.20
CA SER A 22 -32.92 -1.23 1.92
C SER A 22 -31.96 -1.22 3.13
N GLY A 23 -31.71 -2.37 3.75
CA GLY A 23 -30.74 -2.53 4.85
C GLY A 23 -29.32 -2.93 4.43
N ASN A 24 -29.04 -3.04 3.13
CA ASN A 24 -27.74 -3.48 2.60
C ASN A 24 -27.15 -2.43 1.63
N PRO A 25 -26.42 -1.42 2.16
CA PRO A 25 -25.84 -0.35 1.36
C PRO A 25 -24.98 -0.84 0.19
N LYS A 26 -24.33 -2.01 0.31
CA LYS A 26 -23.49 -2.59 -0.73
C LYS A 26 -24.29 -3.03 -1.96
N GLU A 27 -25.41 -3.71 -1.75
CA GLU A 27 -26.29 -4.15 -2.85
C GLU A 27 -27.03 -2.97 -3.47
N ILE A 28 -27.41 -1.96 -2.68
CA ILE A 28 -27.96 -0.69 -3.18
C ILE A 28 -26.96 -0.02 -4.12
N TRP A 29 -25.70 0.16 -3.69
CA TRP A 29 -24.66 0.79 -4.50
C TRP A 29 -24.29 -0.01 -5.75
N LYS A 30 -24.29 -1.34 -5.65
CA LYS A 30 -24.07 -2.23 -6.80
C LYS A 30 -25.13 -1.99 -7.88
N SER A 31 -26.40 -1.98 -7.49
CA SER A 31 -27.51 -1.73 -8.41
C SER A 31 -27.49 -0.31 -8.99
N ILE A 32 -27.14 0.70 -8.19
CA ILE A 32 -26.94 2.09 -8.68
C ILE A 32 -25.83 2.15 -9.74
N ASN A 33 -24.70 1.45 -9.53
CA ASN A 33 -23.60 1.43 -10.49
C ASN A 33 -23.96 0.69 -11.78
N GLU A 34 -24.75 -0.39 -11.69
CA GLU A 34 -25.31 -1.11 -12.84
C GLU A 34 -26.26 -0.22 -13.65
N LEU A 35 -27.20 0.47 -12.98
CA LEU A 35 -28.14 1.41 -13.59
C LEU A 35 -27.44 2.57 -14.28
N MET A 36 -26.45 3.16 -13.63
CA MET A 36 -25.68 4.27 -14.19
C MET A 36 -24.69 3.84 -15.27
N SER A 37 -24.65 2.55 -15.64
CA SER A 37 -23.67 1.98 -16.58
C SER A 37 -22.23 2.38 -16.21
N ARG A 38 -21.97 2.55 -14.91
CA ARG A 38 -20.64 2.87 -14.36
C ARG A 38 -19.76 1.62 -14.20
N ASN A 39 -20.32 0.44 -14.46
CA ASN A 39 -19.52 -0.75 -14.64
C ASN A 39 -18.62 -0.53 -15.86
N ALA A 40 -17.34 -0.34 -15.58
CA ALA A 40 -16.32 -0.24 -16.59
C ALA A 40 -16.35 -1.48 -17.50
N LYS A 41 -15.86 -1.28 -18.73
CA LYS A 41 -15.60 -2.28 -19.76
C LYS A 41 -15.04 -3.58 -19.16
N SER A 42 -15.36 -4.71 -19.80
CA SER A 42 -14.78 -6.03 -19.53
C SER A 42 -13.32 -5.91 -19.03
N ASP A 43 -13.03 -6.53 -17.88
CA ASP A 43 -11.68 -6.64 -17.28
C ASP A 43 -10.71 -7.48 -18.15
N GLU A 44 -11.13 -7.89 -19.36
CA GLU A 44 -10.26 -8.64 -20.27
C GLU A 44 -9.14 -7.76 -20.78
N ILE A 45 -7.93 -8.12 -20.37
CA ILE A 45 -6.70 -7.59 -20.95
C ILE A 45 -6.56 -8.23 -22.32
N SER A 46 -6.87 -7.45 -23.36
CA SER A 46 -6.91 -7.92 -24.75
C SER A 46 -5.59 -7.75 -25.50
N HIS A 47 -4.72 -6.85 -25.05
CA HIS A 47 -3.44 -6.58 -25.69
C HIS A 47 -2.45 -5.95 -24.70
N LEU A 48 -1.17 -6.25 -24.86
CA LEU A 48 -0.07 -5.55 -24.19
C LEU A 48 1.07 -5.31 -25.18
N THR A 49 1.68 -4.14 -25.11
CA THR A 49 2.92 -3.86 -25.82
C THR A 49 4.11 -4.29 -24.95
N CYS A 50 4.80 -5.37 -25.32
CA CYS A 50 6.06 -5.79 -24.69
C CYS A 50 7.17 -5.67 -25.73
N ASN A 51 8.24 -4.92 -25.43
CA ASN A 51 9.40 -4.72 -26.33
C ASN A 51 8.99 -4.29 -27.75
N ASP A 52 8.15 -3.25 -27.86
CA ASP A 52 7.60 -2.71 -29.12
C ASP A 52 6.77 -3.70 -29.97
N ARG A 53 6.36 -4.84 -29.41
CA ARG A 53 5.45 -5.81 -30.02
C ARG A 53 4.13 -5.86 -29.28
N VAL A 54 3.02 -5.79 -30.01
CA VAL A 54 1.67 -5.98 -29.46
C VAL A 54 1.42 -7.48 -29.34
N ILE A 55 1.35 -7.96 -28.11
CA ILE A 55 1.01 -9.34 -27.77
C ILE A 55 -0.49 -9.38 -27.46
N SER A 56 -1.22 -10.22 -28.19
CA SER A 56 -2.67 -10.43 -28.01
C SER A 56 -3.02 -11.86 -27.61
N ASP A 57 -2.07 -12.80 -27.66
CA ASP A 57 -2.27 -14.17 -27.22
C ASP A 57 -2.26 -14.24 -25.68
N SER A 58 -3.28 -14.87 -25.10
CA SER A 58 -3.43 -14.90 -23.64
C SER A 58 -2.35 -15.71 -22.92
N ALA A 59 -1.75 -16.73 -23.56
CA ALA A 59 -0.65 -17.49 -22.97
C ALA A 59 0.64 -16.66 -22.97
N ASP A 60 1.00 -16.04 -24.10
CA ASP A 60 2.16 -15.17 -24.21
C ASP A 60 2.04 -13.94 -23.29
N LEU A 61 0.82 -13.41 -23.11
CA LEU A 61 0.53 -12.34 -22.15
C LEU A 61 0.85 -12.77 -20.72
N THR A 62 0.38 -13.95 -20.29
CA THR A 62 0.65 -14.43 -18.91
C THR A 62 2.15 -14.54 -18.65
N GLU A 63 2.93 -15.06 -19.61
CA GLU A 63 4.37 -15.26 -19.45
C GLU A 63 5.14 -13.93 -19.49
N CYS A 64 4.80 -13.01 -20.40
CA CYS A 64 5.41 -11.68 -20.45
C CYS A 64 5.16 -10.90 -19.16
N PHE A 65 3.94 -10.91 -18.64
CA PHE A 65 3.65 -10.30 -17.34
C PHE A 65 4.47 -10.96 -16.24
N ASN A 66 4.49 -12.30 -16.19
CA ASN A 66 5.20 -12.99 -15.13
C ASN A 66 6.70 -12.64 -15.10
N ASN A 67 7.34 -12.57 -16.27
CA ASN A 67 8.74 -12.18 -16.41
C ASN A 67 8.98 -10.73 -16.02
N HIS A 68 8.16 -9.82 -16.56
CA HIS A 68 8.28 -8.39 -16.27
C HIS A 68 8.24 -8.12 -14.76
N PHE A 69 7.29 -8.75 -14.06
CA PHE A 69 7.09 -8.50 -12.63
C PHE A 69 8.09 -9.22 -11.73
N ALA A 70 8.56 -10.41 -12.12
CA ALA A 70 9.61 -11.09 -11.38
C ALA A 70 10.96 -10.32 -11.44
N GLU A 71 11.22 -9.60 -12.54
CA GLU A 71 12.50 -8.93 -12.76
C GLU A 71 12.51 -7.44 -12.40
N ILE A 72 11.36 -6.80 -12.21
CA ILE A 72 11.30 -5.34 -12.13
C ILE A 72 12.07 -4.77 -10.93
N GLY A 73 12.01 -5.42 -9.77
CA GLY A 73 12.78 -5.00 -8.60
C GLY A 73 14.29 -5.08 -8.84
N LEU A 74 14.76 -6.11 -9.55
CA LEU A 74 16.17 -6.28 -9.89
C LEU A 74 16.66 -5.25 -10.90
N LYS A 75 15.88 -4.99 -11.95
CA LYS A 75 16.21 -3.99 -12.98
C LYS A 75 16.36 -2.60 -12.39
N LEU A 76 15.44 -2.21 -11.49
CA LEU A 76 15.50 -0.92 -10.81
C LEU A 76 16.74 -0.79 -9.90
N ARG A 77 17.21 -1.89 -9.31
CA ARG A 77 18.44 -1.89 -8.50
C ARG A 77 19.71 -1.76 -9.34
N SER A 78 19.76 -2.38 -10.52
CA SER A 78 20.97 -2.38 -11.37
C SER A 78 21.25 -1.05 -12.06
N ASP A 79 20.26 -0.17 -12.15
CA ASP A 79 20.38 1.13 -12.83
C ASP A 79 21.07 2.20 -11.97
N GLU A 80 21.35 1.95 -10.69
CA GLU A 80 22.10 2.88 -9.83
C GLU A 80 23.57 2.44 -9.67
N PRO A 81 24.55 3.29 -10.03
CA PRO A 81 25.96 2.95 -9.89
C PRO A 81 26.37 2.81 -8.41
N ASP A 82 27.15 1.75 -8.13
CA ASP A 82 27.86 1.44 -6.87
C ASP A 82 29.00 2.44 -6.58
N GLU A 83 28.70 3.73 -6.67
CA GLU A 83 29.59 4.77 -6.17
C GLU A 83 29.10 5.21 -4.79
N PHE A 84 30.04 5.17 -3.82
CA PHE A 84 29.97 5.41 -2.36
C PHE A 84 29.80 4.15 -1.49
N ASN A 85 30.91 3.74 -0.85
CA ASN A 85 31.02 2.48 -0.11
C ASN A 85 31.54 2.69 1.33
N ASN A 86 30.93 3.59 2.10
CA ASN A 86 31.36 3.86 3.49
C ASN A 86 30.26 3.79 4.57
N CYS A 87 28.97 3.71 4.23
CA CYS A 87 27.89 3.58 5.23
C CYS A 87 27.05 2.33 4.95
N GLY A 88 26.91 1.45 5.94
CA GLY A 88 26.06 0.27 5.87
C GLY A 88 24.65 0.57 6.40
N PHE A 89 23.66 -0.24 6.02
CA PHE A 89 22.30 -0.11 6.58
C PHE A 89 22.27 -0.27 8.11
N GLY A 90 23.27 -0.97 8.67
CA GLY A 90 23.45 -1.17 10.11
C GLY A 90 23.63 0.13 10.90
N ASP A 91 24.20 1.16 10.28
CA ASP A 91 24.57 2.43 10.95
C ASP A 91 23.34 3.24 11.40
N TYR A 92 22.16 2.95 10.84
CA TYR A 92 20.91 3.67 11.10
C TYR A 92 19.99 2.95 12.10
N LEU A 93 20.34 1.72 12.48
CA LEU A 93 19.50 0.86 13.30
C LEU A 93 19.81 1.00 14.78
N LYS A 94 18.75 0.90 15.60
CA LYS A 94 18.86 0.76 17.05
C LYS A 94 18.79 -0.71 17.41
N GLN A 95 19.79 -1.21 18.11
CA GLN A 95 19.81 -2.58 18.60
C GLN A 95 18.71 -2.77 19.65
N ALA A 96 17.97 -3.87 19.55
CA ALA A 96 16.98 -4.23 20.57
C ALA A 96 17.64 -4.83 21.81
N ASP A 97 17.12 -4.45 22.99
CA ASP A 97 17.57 -4.99 24.27
C ASP A 97 16.94 -6.36 24.59
N LYS A 98 15.75 -6.62 24.04
CA LYS A 98 15.00 -7.86 24.25
C LYS A 98 15.15 -8.78 23.06
N VAL A 99 14.82 -10.05 23.29
CA VAL A 99 14.83 -11.10 22.27
C VAL A 99 13.40 -11.46 21.91
N PHE A 100 13.14 -11.60 20.61
CA PHE A 100 11.90 -12.14 20.06
C PHE A 100 12.08 -13.61 19.69
N THR A 101 11.16 -14.44 20.16
CA THR A 101 11.07 -15.86 19.82
C THR A 101 9.63 -16.17 19.40
N LEU A 102 9.47 -16.92 18.31
CA LEU A 102 8.16 -17.39 17.87
C LEU A 102 7.59 -18.39 18.89
N HIS A 103 6.31 -18.19 19.21
CA HIS A 103 5.58 -19.04 20.13
C HIS A 103 4.56 -19.89 19.39
N LEU A 104 4.33 -21.09 19.92
CA LEU A 104 3.32 -22.00 19.40
C LEU A 104 1.91 -21.39 19.52
N THR A 105 1.08 -21.66 18.52
CA THR A 105 -0.33 -21.24 18.48
C THR A 105 -1.25 -22.30 19.10
N THR A 106 -2.51 -21.93 19.29
CA THR A 106 -3.55 -22.80 19.86
C THR A 106 -4.67 -23.07 18.85
N PRO A 107 -5.38 -24.21 18.95
CA PRO A 107 -6.52 -24.49 18.08
C PRO A 107 -7.60 -23.41 18.15
N SER A 108 -7.83 -22.82 19.32
CA SER A 108 -8.79 -21.72 19.52
C SER A 108 -8.41 -20.45 18.74
N ALA A 109 -7.12 -20.10 18.68
CA ALA A 109 -6.66 -18.96 17.89
C ALA A 109 -6.86 -19.21 16.39
N VAL A 110 -6.54 -20.41 15.91
CA VAL A 110 -6.75 -20.82 14.51
C VAL A 110 -8.25 -20.80 14.16
N PHE A 111 -9.09 -21.36 15.02
CA PHE A 111 -10.55 -21.37 14.86
C PHE A 111 -11.12 -19.96 14.71
N LYS A 112 -10.66 -19.02 15.55
CA LYS A 112 -11.09 -17.63 15.52
C LYS A 112 -10.75 -16.97 14.18
N LEU A 113 -9.52 -17.18 13.69
CA LEU A 113 -9.08 -16.64 12.40
C LEU A 113 -9.88 -17.24 11.23
N LEU A 114 -10.08 -18.56 11.20
CA LEU A 114 -10.92 -19.24 10.21
C LEU A 114 -12.37 -18.71 10.20
N SER A 115 -12.95 -18.53 11.39
CA SER A 115 -14.32 -18.02 11.55
C SER A 115 -14.46 -16.56 11.08
N SER A 116 -13.38 -15.79 11.12
CA SER A 116 -13.33 -14.40 10.69
C SER A 116 -13.05 -14.19 9.19
N LEU A 117 -12.84 -15.27 8.44
CA LEU A 117 -12.56 -15.18 7.00
C LEU A 117 -13.69 -14.46 6.25
N GLN A 118 -13.30 -13.51 5.40
CA GLN A 118 -14.22 -12.80 4.52
C GLN A 118 -14.55 -13.66 3.29
N GLU A 119 -15.84 -13.90 3.08
CA GLU A 119 -16.37 -14.65 1.94
C GLU A 119 -16.30 -13.82 0.65
N GLY A 120 -16.16 -14.51 -0.49
CA GLY A 120 -16.11 -13.86 -1.81
C GLY A 120 -14.76 -13.23 -2.19
N LYS A 121 -13.70 -13.45 -1.41
CA LYS A 121 -12.33 -13.08 -1.82
C LYS A 121 -11.78 -14.01 -2.91
N ALA A 122 -10.85 -13.49 -3.70
CA ALA A 122 -10.14 -14.25 -4.71
C ALA A 122 -9.40 -15.46 -4.09
N MET A 123 -9.47 -16.59 -4.79
CA MET A 123 -8.81 -17.84 -4.39
C MET A 123 -7.36 -17.88 -4.88
N GLY A 124 -6.50 -18.55 -4.10
CA GLY A 124 -5.11 -18.80 -4.47
C GLY A 124 -5.00 -19.85 -5.59
N LEU A 125 -3.82 -20.43 -5.74
CA LEU A 125 -3.58 -21.55 -6.66
C LEU A 125 -4.21 -22.87 -6.16
N ASP A 126 -4.55 -22.95 -4.88
CA ASP A 126 -5.21 -24.09 -4.25
C ASP A 126 -6.71 -24.20 -4.59
N GLU A 127 -7.29 -23.12 -5.12
CA GLU A 127 -8.71 -23.01 -5.49
C GLU A 127 -9.68 -23.31 -4.33
N ILE A 128 -9.20 -23.17 -3.08
CA ILE A 128 -10.02 -23.41 -1.88
C ILE A 128 -10.79 -22.12 -1.54
N PRO A 129 -12.13 -22.13 -1.56
CA PRO A 129 -12.91 -20.96 -1.17
C PRO A 129 -12.80 -20.67 0.33
N ALA A 130 -12.65 -19.40 0.69
CA ALA A 130 -12.65 -18.97 2.10
C ALA A 130 -13.92 -19.41 2.86
N LYS A 131 -15.06 -19.50 2.15
CA LYS A 131 -16.33 -20.00 2.70
C LYS A 131 -16.22 -21.45 3.18
N LEU A 132 -15.54 -22.31 2.40
CA LEU A 132 -15.36 -23.71 2.75
C LEU A 132 -14.53 -23.85 4.04
N LEU A 133 -13.41 -23.13 4.12
CA LEU A 133 -12.55 -23.12 5.31
C LEU A 133 -13.29 -22.64 6.55
N LYS A 134 -14.13 -21.61 6.40
CA LYS A 134 -14.96 -21.08 7.48
C LYS A 134 -16.02 -22.08 7.94
N CYS A 135 -16.70 -22.78 7.02
CA CYS A 135 -17.66 -23.84 7.35
C CYS A 135 -17.00 -25.04 8.03
N ALA A 136 -15.78 -25.39 7.62
CA ALA A 136 -15.02 -26.51 8.17
C ALA A 136 -14.21 -26.15 9.42
N ALA A 137 -14.28 -24.90 9.91
CA ALA A 137 -13.37 -24.37 10.92
C ALA A 137 -13.30 -25.24 12.19
N SER A 138 -14.43 -25.71 12.70
CA SER A 138 -14.49 -26.55 13.90
C SER A 138 -13.80 -27.92 13.74
N VAL A 139 -13.63 -28.40 12.51
CA VAL A 139 -13.03 -29.71 12.20
C VAL A 139 -11.55 -29.56 11.88
N ILE A 140 -11.15 -28.51 11.15
CA ILE A 140 -9.78 -28.38 10.63
C ILE A 140 -8.84 -27.59 11.55
N SER A 141 -9.36 -26.90 12.57
CA SER A 141 -8.56 -26.02 13.43
C SER A 141 -7.42 -26.75 14.14
N ASP A 142 -7.68 -27.93 14.71
CA ASP A 142 -6.66 -28.72 15.40
C ASP A 142 -5.57 -29.20 14.45
N SER A 143 -5.94 -29.73 13.29
CA SER A 143 -5.00 -30.19 12.27
C SER A 143 -4.12 -29.06 11.74
N LEU A 144 -4.71 -27.89 11.45
CA LEU A 144 -3.96 -26.71 11.02
C LEU A 144 -3.07 -26.15 12.14
N CYS A 145 -3.54 -26.15 13.38
CA CYS A 145 -2.73 -25.77 14.54
C CYS A 145 -1.48 -26.64 14.67
N ASN A 146 -1.63 -27.96 14.55
CA ASN A 146 -0.50 -28.89 14.59
C ASN A 146 0.49 -28.63 13.44
N LEU A 147 -0.01 -28.33 12.24
CA LEU A 147 0.82 -27.98 11.09
C LEU A 147 1.59 -26.66 11.32
N PHE A 148 0.92 -25.62 11.81
CA PHE A 148 1.54 -24.33 12.12
C PHE A 148 2.60 -24.47 13.22
N ASN A 149 2.30 -25.23 14.27
CA ASN A 149 3.23 -25.48 15.37
C ASN A 149 4.44 -26.30 14.93
N CYS A 150 4.25 -27.27 14.04
CA CYS A 150 5.36 -28.00 13.42
C CYS A 150 6.26 -27.05 12.61
N SER A 151 5.67 -26.16 11.80
CA SER A 151 6.40 -25.15 11.05
C SER A 151 7.21 -24.20 11.95
N ILE A 152 6.61 -23.69 13.04
CA ILE A 152 7.30 -22.84 14.03
C ILE A 152 8.44 -23.61 14.71
N ALA A 153 8.17 -24.84 15.18
CA ALA A 153 9.13 -25.65 15.91
C ALA A 153 10.31 -26.14 15.04
N THR A 154 10.13 -26.23 13.72
CA THR A 154 11.18 -26.62 12.77
C THR A 154 11.87 -25.43 12.12
N GLY A 155 11.28 -24.23 12.21
CA GLY A 155 11.77 -23.04 11.52
C GLY A 155 11.59 -23.10 10.00
N VAL A 156 10.62 -23.88 9.51
CA VAL A 156 10.41 -24.09 8.07
C VAL A 156 9.02 -23.66 7.65
N PHE A 157 8.91 -22.72 6.71
CA PHE A 157 7.66 -22.32 6.10
C PHE A 157 7.28 -23.29 4.97
N PRO A 158 6.02 -23.77 4.87
CA PRO A 158 5.63 -24.74 3.85
C PRO A 158 5.81 -24.24 2.41
N ASP A 159 6.44 -25.05 1.57
CA ASP A 159 6.77 -24.68 0.18
C ASP A 159 5.53 -24.46 -0.69
N ASP A 160 4.45 -25.23 -0.48
CA ASP A 160 3.18 -25.05 -1.18
C ASP A 160 2.58 -23.64 -0.97
N TRP A 161 2.94 -22.98 0.14
CA TRP A 161 2.46 -21.64 0.49
C TRP A 161 3.40 -20.52 -0.01
N LYS A 162 4.55 -20.88 -0.59
CA LYS A 162 5.51 -19.93 -1.17
C LYS A 162 5.17 -19.52 -2.60
N ILE A 163 4.10 -20.07 -3.18
CA ILE A 163 3.68 -19.79 -4.56
C ILE A 163 2.48 -18.83 -4.56
N ALA A 164 2.67 -17.64 -5.15
CA ALA A 164 1.63 -16.63 -5.29
C ALA A 164 0.93 -16.68 -6.67
N LYS A 165 -0.39 -16.50 -6.69
CA LYS A 165 -1.14 -16.22 -7.91
C LYS A 165 -1.18 -14.72 -8.14
N VAL A 166 -0.51 -14.24 -9.17
CA VAL A 166 -0.44 -12.81 -9.51
C VAL A 166 -1.50 -12.50 -10.56
N LYS A 167 -2.31 -11.48 -10.32
CA LYS A 167 -3.30 -11.00 -11.29
C LYS A 167 -3.05 -9.53 -11.64
N PRO A 168 -2.85 -9.19 -12.92
CA PRO A 168 -2.83 -7.80 -13.36
C PRO A 168 -4.25 -7.22 -13.35
N LEU A 169 -4.38 -6.00 -12.83
CA LEU A 169 -5.60 -5.21 -12.76
C LEU A 169 -5.31 -3.80 -13.26
N HIS A 170 -6.27 -3.16 -13.93
CA HIS A 170 -6.08 -1.78 -14.37
C HIS A 170 -6.12 -0.80 -13.20
N LYS A 171 -5.11 0.09 -13.12
CA LYS A 171 -5.03 1.19 -12.15
C LYS A 171 -5.55 2.48 -12.82
N GLY A 172 -6.83 2.77 -12.65
CA GLY A 172 -7.44 3.99 -13.19
C GLY A 172 -7.55 3.99 -14.72
N ASP A 173 -7.05 5.04 -15.38
CA ASP A 173 -7.10 5.19 -16.84
C ASP A 173 -6.11 4.24 -17.54
N ALA A 174 -6.55 3.01 -17.82
CA ALA A 174 -6.12 2.00 -18.81
C ALA A 174 -4.63 1.72 -19.13
N LYS A 175 -3.66 2.58 -18.78
CA LYS A 175 -2.23 2.45 -19.13
C LYS A 175 -1.38 1.85 -18.00
N ASP A 176 -1.77 2.05 -16.75
CA ASP A 176 -1.05 1.52 -15.59
C ASP A 176 -1.74 0.25 -15.10
N LEU A 177 -0.98 -0.85 -14.97
CA LEU A 177 -1.46 -2.10 -14.38
C LEU A 177 -0.93 -2.24 -12.95
N LEU A 178 -1.83 -2.49 -11.99
CA LEU A 178 -1.52 -2.89 -10.63
C LEU A 178 -1.57 -4.42 -10.54
N LEU A 179 -0.59 -5.01 -9.88
CA LEU A 179 -0.64 -6.42 -9.54
C LEU A 179 -1.28 -6.66 -8.18
N THR A 180 -2.10 -7.69 -8.10
CA THR A 180 -2.54 -8.25 -6.82
C THR A 180 -2.03 -9.68 -6.68
N SER A 181 -1.23 -9.92 -5.64
CA SER A 181 -0.78 -11.26 -5.25
C SER A 181 -1.82 -11.94 -4.37
N VAL A 182 -2.35 -13.06 -4.86
CA VAL A 182 -3.34 -13.88 -4.15
C VAL A 182 -2.65 -15.14 -3.62
N LEU A 183 -2.40 -15.15 -2.32
CA LEU A 183 -1.90 -16.31 -1.56
C LEU A 183 -3.06 -17.21 -1.10
N SER A 184 -2.74 -18.47 -0.79
CA SER A 184 -3.66 -19.41 -0.13
C SER A 184 -4.25 -18.79 1.13
N ALA A 185 -5.54 -19.04 1.37
CA ALA A 185 -6.21 -18.55 2.57
C ALA A 185 -5.61 -19.13 3.86
N VAL A 186 -5.12 -20.38 3.81
CA VAL A 186 -4.45 -21.03 4.94
C VAL A 186 -3.09 -20.37 5.22
N SER A 187 -2.30 -20.08 4.17
CA SER A 187 -1.06 -19.31 4.29
C SER A 187 -1.27 -17.97 4.99
N LYS A 188 -2.31 -17.22 4.58
CA LYS A 188 -2.64 -15.92 5.18
C LYS A 188 -3.01 -16.01 6.65
N ILE A 189 -3.67 -17.10 7.07
CA ILE A 189 -3.98 -17.33 8.49
C ILE A 189 -2.67 -17.55 9.26
N PHE A 190 -1.75 -18.33 8.71
CA PHE A 190 -0.47 -18.58 9.37
C PHE A 190 0.39 -17.32 9.44
N GLU A 191 0.54 -16.60 8.32
CA GLU A 191 1.18 -15.29 8.26
C GLU A 191 0.59 -14.32 9.29
N ARG A 192 -0.73 -14.35 9.48
CA ARG A 192 -1.41 -13.50 10.47
C ARG A 192 -1.00 -13.83 11.91
N ILE A 193 -0.88 -15.11 12.25
CA ILE A 193 -0.43 -15.56 13.58
C ILE A 193 0.97 -15.04 13.86
N ILE A 194 1.89 -15.19 12.90
CA ILE A 194 3.28 -14.76 13.02
C ILE A 194 3.38 -13.24 13.07
N TYR A 195 2.61 -12.55 12.23
CA TYR A 195 2.48 -11.11 12.22
C TYR A 195 2.02 -10.57 13.57
N ASP A 196 0.96 -11.13 14.15
CA ASP A 196 0.41 -10.64 15.42
C ASP A 196 1.45 -10.78 16.55
N GLN A 197 2.25 -11.86 16.57
CA GLN A 197 3.34 -12.03 17.53
C GLN A 197 4.47 -11.00 17.33
N LEU A 198 4.97 -10.86 16.10
CA LEU A 198 6.05 -9.92 15.80
C LEU A 198 5.62 -8.47 16.06
N GLN A 199 4.40 -8.12 15.65
CA GLN A 199 3.84 -6.79 15.83
C GLN A 199 3.67 -6.44 17.31
N ALA A 200 3.23 -7.39 18.15
CA ALA A 200 3.14 -7.18 19.60
C ALA A 200 4.53 -6.89 20.19
N TYR A 201 5.52 -7.72 19.87
CA TYR A 201 6.90 -7.53 20.31
C TYR A 201 7.49 -6.18 19.90
N LEU A 202 7.33 -5.78 18.62
CA LEU A 202 7.86 -4.51 18.12
C LEU A 202 7.24 -3.30 18.83
N ASN A 203 5.94 -3.36 19.16
CA ASN A 203 5.25 -2.29 19.89
C ASN A 203 5.61 -2.26 21.38
N GLU A 204 5.62 -3.41 22.06
CA GLU A 204 5.92 -3.51 23.50
C GLU A 204 7.35 -3.06 23.84
N ASN A 205 8.26 -3.11 22.86
CA ASN A 205 9.64 -2.69 23.02
C ASN A 205 9.95 -1.34 22.37
N GLY A 206 8.95 -0.60 21.86
CA GLY A 206 9.16 0.72 21.27
C GLY A 206 10.13 0.72 20.08
N LEU A 207 10.18 -0.37 19.32
CA LEU A 207 11.13 -0.55 18.22
C LEU A 207 10.65 0.12 16.92
N ILE A 208 9.36 0.43 16.82
CA ILE A 208 8.78 1.15 15.67
C ILE A 208 8.86 2.65 15.91
N TYR A 209 9.27 3.39 14.89
CA TYR A 209 9.30 4.84 14.90
C TYR A 209 7.94 5.45 15.23
N ASP A 210 7.90 6.42 16.14
CA ASP A 210 6.66 6.98 16.68
C ASP A 210 5.76 7.61 15.62
N LYS A 211 6.35 8.32 14.63
CA LYS A 211 5.62 8.96 13.54
C LYS A 211 5.47 8.06 12.29
N GLN A 212 5.61 6.74 12.47
CA GLN A 212 5.16 5.71 11.51
C GLN A 212 3.76 5.25 11.90
N SER A 213 2.79 5.54 11.04
CA SER A 213 1.37 5.26 11.27
C SER A 213 0.81 4.17 10.33
N GLY A 214 1.54 3.80 9.28
CA GLY A 214 1.10 2.77 8.34
C GLY A 214 1.00 1.41 9.01
N PHE A 215 -0.05 0.64 8.70
CA PHE A 215 -0.25 -0.74 9.16
C PHE A 215 -0.23 -0.98 10.69
N ARG A 216 -0.33 0.07 11.52
CA ARG A 216 -0.39 -0.08 12.98
C ARG A 216 -1.83 -0.09 13.49
N PRO A 217 -2.15 -0.91 14.51
CA PRO A 217 -3.42 -0.80 15.21
C PRO A 217 -3.60 0.61 15.80
N VAL A 218 -4.82 1.15 15.80
CA VAL A 218 -5.18 2.47 16.38
C VAL A 218 -4.68 3.69 15.59
N HIS A 219 -3.84 3.53 14.58
CA HIS A 219 -3.44 4.61 13.68
C HIS A 219 -4.27 4.59 12.39
N SER A 220 -4.76 5.75 11.96
CA SER A 220 -5.47 5.94 10.68
C SER A 220 -4.78 6.99 9.81
N THR A 221 -5.07 6.97 8.51
CA THR A 221 -4.66 8.04 7.58
C THR A 221 -5.11 9.41 8.09
N THR A 222 -6.34 9.51 8.60
CA THR A 222 -6.91 10.73 9.18
C THR A 222 -6.13 11.23 10.38
N SER A 223 -5.79 10.36 11.34
CA SER A 223 -5.02 10.77 12.53
C SER A 223 -3.63 11.28 12.16
N THR A 224 -2.98 10.64 11.17
CA THR A 224 -1.65 11.03 10.68
C THR A 224 -1.69 12.39 10.00
N LEU A 225 -2.67 12.58 9.12
CA LEU A 225 -2.87 13.87 8.44
C LEU A 225 -3.21 15.00 9.41
N LEU A 226 -4.09 14.74 10.39
CA LEU A 226 -4.46 15.72 11.39
C LEU A 226 -3.24 16.16 12.22
N ASP A 227 -2.46 15.21 12.72
CA ASP A 227 -1.27 15.52 13.50
C ASP A 227 -0.21 16.28 12.67
N THR A 228 -0.01 15.86 11.42
CA THR A 228 0.95 16.51 10.50
C THR A 228 0.53 17.95 10.18
N THR A 229 -0.74 18.15 9.84
CA THR A 229 -1.27 19.48 9.47
C THR A 229 -1.34 20.41 10.68
N THR A 230 -1.62 19.88 11.88
CA THR A 230 -1.58 20.63 13.14
C THR A 230 -0.15 21.09 13.45
N GLU A 231 0.86 20.24 13.23
CA GLU A 231 2.27 20.63 13.36
C GLU A 231 2.62 21.78 12.40
N TRP A 232 2.23 21.67 11.12
CA TRP A 232 2.48 22.71 10.13
C TRP A 232 1.79 24.04 10.49
N LEU A 233 0.53 24.01 10.93
CA LEU A 233 -0.20 25.19 11.40
C LEU A 233 0.46 25.82 12.62
N SER A 234 0.86 25.00 13.60
CA SER A 234 1.57 25.51 14.79
C SER A 234 2.88 26.21 14.43
N ASN A 235 3.61 25.70 13.44
CA ASN A 235 4.81 26.34 12.93
C ASN A 235 4.49 27.67 12.23
N MET A 236 3.40 27.71 11.44
CA MET A 236 2.92 28.94 10.81
C MET A 236 2.55 30.02 11.83
N ASP A 237 1.89 29.65 12.93
CA ASP A 237 1.51 30.56 14.01
C ASP A 237 2.74 31.15 14.72
N LYS A 238 3.85 30.41 14.76
CA LYS A 238 5.16 30.87 15.24
C LYS A 238 5.92 31.73 14.21
N GLY A 239 5.32 32.00 13.05
CA GLY A 239 5.94 32.73 11.96
C GLY A 239 6.97 31.92 11.17
N GLN A 240 7.07 30.61 11.41
CA GLN A 240 7.97 29.71 10.71
C GLN A 240 7.39 29.26 9.36
N LEU A 241 8.28 28.74 8.54
CA LEU A 241 8.01 28.17 7.23
C LEU A 241 8.18 26.64 7.34
N ASN A 242 7.34 25.88 6.64
CA ASN A 242 7.51 24.44 6.50
C ASN A 242 7.88 24.12 5.04
N SER A 243 8.94 23.38 4.80
CA SER A 243 9.18 22.72 3.51
C SER A 243 8.80 21.26 3.65
N VAL A 244 7.81 20.83 2.87
CA VAL A 244 7.31 19.47 2.88
C VAL A 244 7.73 18.82 1.57
N VAL A 245 8.50 17.74 1.65
CA VAL A 245 8.87 16.92 0.49
C VAL A 245 8.11 15.60 0.57
N PHE A 246 7.35 15.29 -0.48
CA PHE A 246 6.66 14.02 -0.65
C PHE A 246 7.58 13.07 -1.39
N LEU A 247 8.00 12.00 -0.70
CA LEU A 247 8.83 10.95 -1.26
C LEU A 247 7.92 9.94 -1.98
N ASP A 248 8.35 9.46 -3.15
CA ASP A 248 7.68 8.38 -3.90
C ASP A 248 8.68 7.26 -4.11
N LEU A 249 8.55 6.17 -3.36
CA LEU A 249 9.42 4.99 -3.51
C LEU A 249 8.98 4.19 -4.72
N ALA A 250 9.91 3.94 -5.64
CA ALA A 250 9.63 3.17 -6.85
C ALA A 250 9.40 1.71 -6.49
N LYS A 251 8.16 1.22 -6.57
CA LYS A 251 7.80 -0.18 -6.32
C LYS A 251 8.38 -0.73 -5.01
N ALA A 252 8.20 0.01 -3.93
CA ALA A 252 8.83 -0.23 -2.63
C ALA A 252 8.76 -1.69 -2.15
N PHE A 253 7.59 -2.33 -2.29
CA PHE A 253 7.39 -3.72 -1.88
C PHE A 253 8.14 -4.74 -2.74
N ASP A 254 8.33 -4.47 -4.04
CA ASP A 254 9.06 -5.34 -4.98
C ASP A 254 10.58 -5.18 -4.82
N MET A 255 11.04 -4.08 -4.22
CA MET A 255 12.44 -3.72 -4.03
C MET A 255 13.04 -4.18 -2.70
N VAL A 256 12.29 -4.82 -1.81
CA VAL A 256 12.82 -5.26 -0.50
C VAL A 256 13.87 -6.35 -0.68
N ASP A 257 15.07 -6.16 -0.10
CA ASP A 257 16.14 -7.16 -0.12
C ASP A 257 15.98 -8.12 1.06
N HIS A 258 15.96 -9.42 0.79
CA HIS A 258 15.70 -10.43 1.84
C HIS A 258 16.83 -10.49 2.85
N GLU A 259 18.09 -10.35 2.44
CA GLU A 259 19.24 -10.41 3.34
C GLU A 259 19.30 -9.18 4.25
N ILE A 260 19.02 -8.00 3.70
CA ILE A 260 18.91 -6.76 4.51
C ILE A 260 17.75 -6.89 5.49
N LEU A 261 16.59 -7.37 5.06
CA LEU A 261 15.42 -7.55 5.95
C LEU A 261 15.73 -8.53 7.09
N LEU A 262 16.36 -9.67 6.81
CA LEU A 262 16.77 -10.64 7.83
C LEU A 262 17.79 -10.03 8.81
N SER A 263 18.78 -9.30 8.29
CA SER A 263 19.76 -8.62 9.12
C SER A 263 19.11 -7.58 10.05
N LYS A 264 18.12 -6.83 9.54
CA LYS A 264 17.32 -5.90 10.35
C LYS A 264 16.52 -6.62 11.44
N LEU A 265 15.86 -7.72 11.11
CA LEU A 265 15.13 -8.54 12.09
C LEU A 265 16.06 -9.04 13.20
N GLN A 266 17.27 -9.48 12.85
CA GLN A 266 18.26 -9.90 13.83
C GLN A 266 18.68 -8.76 14.76
N ILE A 267 18.90 -7.54 14.23
CA ILE A 267 19.24 -6.35 15.03
C ILE A 267 18.07 -5.93 15.93
N TYR A 268 16.82 -6.13 15.48
CA TYR A 268 15.61 -5.97 16.29
C TYR A 268 15.39 -7.10 17.31
N GLY A 269 16.34 -8.02 17.48
CA GLY A 269 16.33 -9.02 18.55
C GLY A 269 15.65 -10.33 18.18
N VAL A 270 15.32 -10.59 16.91
CA VAL A 270 14.79 -11.90 16.49
C VAL A 270 15.85 -12.98 16.68
N ASP A 271 15.53 -14.01 17.46
CA ASP A 271 16.45 -15.12 17.73
C ASP A 271 16.74 -15.97 16.49
N SER A 272 17.81 -16.77 16.55
CA SER A 272 18.26 -17.55 15.39
C SER A 272 17.21 -18.54 14.87
N MET A 273 16.39 -19.10 15.75
CA MET A 273 15.37 -20.08 15.37
C MET A 273 14.21 -19.42 14.62
N SER A 274 13.72 -18.30 15.13
CA SER A 274 12.68 -17.49 14.50
C SER A 274 13.18 -16.85 13.21
N LEU A 275 14.44 -16.44 13.18
CA LEU A 275 15.09 -15.91 11.99
C LEU A 275 15.18 -16.97 10.88
N ASN A 276 15.45 -18.24 11.21
CA ASN A 276 15.39 -19.33 10.25
C ASN A 276 14.00 -19.51 9.65
N TRP A 277 12.95 -19.34 10.45
CA TRP A 277 11.57 -19.34 9.95
C TRP A 277 11.33 -18.20 8.96
N PHE A 278 11.73 -16.97 9.29
CA PHE A 278 11.61 -15.83 8.36
C PHE A 278 12.43 -16.03 7.09
N LYS A 279 13.63 -16.62 7.20
CA LYS A 279 14.45 -16.98 6.05
C LYS A 279 13.72 -18.00 5.17
N SER A 280 13.17 -19.06 5.76
CA SER A 280 12.37 -20.04 5.02
C SER A 280 11.15 -19.41 4.35
N TYR A 281 10.49 -18.44 4.99
CA TYR A 281 9.33 -17.72 4.46
C TYR A 281 9.65 -16.80 3.26
N LEU A 282 10.83 -16.17 3.28
CA LEU A 282 11.26 -15.18 2.27
C LEU A 282 11.91 -15.81 1.04
N PHE A 283 12.72 -16.86 1.22
CA PHE A 283 13.47 -17.51 0.15
C PHE A 283 12.64 -18.54 -0.62
N ASP A 284 13.08 -18.84 -1.85
CA ASP A 284 12.45 -19.80 -2.78
C ASP A 284 10.96 -19.50 -3.08
N ARG A 285 10.58 -18.22 -2.96
CA ARG A 285 9.24 -17.76 -3.31
C ARG A 285 9.06 -17.74 -4.82
N LYS A 286 7.89 -18.18 -5.26
CA LYS A 286 7.54 -18.24 -6.67
C LYS A 286 6.24 -17.51 -6.94
N GLN A 287 6.04 -17.13 -8.19
CA GLN A 287 4.77 -16.62 -8.67
C GLN A 287 4.34 -17.24 -9.99
N LYS A 288 3.02 -17.27 -10.19
CA LYS A 288 2.38 -17.56 -11.47
C LYS A 288 1.42 -16.41 -11.79
N CYS A 289 1.55 -15.83 -12.98
CA CYS A 289 0.62 -14.82 -13.47
C CYS A 289 -0.63 -15.48 -14.03
N SER A 290 -1.81 -14.93 -13.73
CA SER A 290 -3.08 -15.39 -14.26
C SER A 290 -3.82 -14.28 -14.99
N VAL A 291 -4.05 -14.48 -16.28
CA VAL A 291 -4.73 -13.54 -17.19
C VAL A 291 -5.79 -14.34 -17.95
N ASN A 292 -7.01 -13.82 -17.99
CA ASN A 292 -8.15 -14.42 -18.71
C ASN A 292 -8.35 -15.93 -18.42
N GLY A 293 -8.07 -16.36 -17.17
CA GLY A 293 -8.24 -17.75 -16.75
C GLY A 293 -7.05 -18.68 -17.05
N LEU A 294 -6.10 -18.25 -17.88
CA LEU A 294 -4.83 -18.97 -18.08
C LEU A 294 -3.84 -18.63 -16.97
N VAL A 295 -2.83 -19.50 -16.79
CA VAL A 295 -1.79 -19.38 -15.78
C VAL A 295 -0.42 -19.63 -16.42
N SER A 296 0.55 -18.76 -16.13
CA SER A 296 1.91 -18.85 -16.65
C SER A 296 2.72 -19.99 -16.01
N SER A 297 3.96 -20.15 -16.50
CA SER A 297 4.99 -20.94 -15.81
C SER A 297 5.34 -20.35 -14.42
N GLU A 298 6.07 -21.12 -13.60
CA GLU A 298 6.61 -20.64 -12.32
C GLU A 298 7.80 -19.72 -12.53
N ARG A 299 7.81 -18.58 -11.83
CA ARG A 299 8.97 -17.69 -11.77
C ARG A 299 9.39 -17.44 -10.35
N LEU A 300 10.70 -17.56 -10.11
CA LEU A 300 11.34 -17.30 -8.83
C LEU A 300 11.37 -15.80 -8.55
N LEU A 301 11.09 -15.42 -7.31
CA LEU A 301 11.19 -14.05 -6.81
C LEU A 301 12.44 -13.91 -5.95
N LEU A 302 13.41 -13.13 -6.45
CA LEU A 302 14.68 -12.87 -5.76
C LEU A 302 14.62 -11.68 -4.81
N CYS A 303 13.60 -10.83 -4.94
CA CYS A 303 13.39 -9.68 -4.08
C CYS A 303 11.91 -9.39 -3.90
N GLY A 304 11.62 -8.53 -2.93
CA GLY A 304 10.30 -8.08 -2.58
C GLY A 304 9.62 -8.95 -1.53
N VAL A 305 8.58 -8.40 -0.91
CA VAL A 305 7.85 -9.07 0.17
C VAL A 305 6.34 -8.88 0.03
N PRO A 306 5.52 -9.90 0.34
CA PRO A 306 4.08 -9.72 0.44
C PRO A 306 3.69 -8.77 1.58
N GLN A 307 4.41 -8.84 2.70
CA GLN A 307 4.23 -8.06 3.93
C GLN A 307 5.58 -7.93 4.65
N GLY A 308 5.82 -6.84 5.38
CA GLY A 308 7.06 -6.62 6.14
C GLY A 308 7.83 -5.34 5.80
N PHE A 309 7.34 -4.56 4.83
CA PHE A 309 7.96 -3.28 4.43
C PHE A 309 8.15 -2.29 5.59
N LEU A 310 7.26 -2.32 6.59
CA LEU A 310 7.34 -1.45 7.76
C LEU A 310 8.65 -1.62 8.53
N VAL A 311 9.09 -2.86 8.77
CA VAL A 311 10.36 -3.16 9.46
C VAL A 311 11.56 -2.66 8.63
N TYR A 312 11.42 -2.73 7.30
CA TYR A 312 12.48 -2.37 6.37
C TYR A 312 12.74 -0.87 6.28
N ILE A 313 11.69 -0.04 6.34
CA ILE A 313 11.81 1.42 6.22
C ILE A 313 11.96 2.13 7.57
N ASN A 314 11.73 1.42 8.68
CA ASN A 314 11.60 1.99 10.03
C ASN A 314 12.76 2.91 10.48
N ASP A 315 13.96 2.67 9.98
CA ASP A 315 15.19 3.41 10.29
C ASP A 315 15.46 4.60 9.35
N LEU A 316 14.61 4.88 8.36
CA LEU A 316 14.70 6.08 7.51
C LEU A 316 14.83 7.37 8.33
N PRO A 317 14.05 7.60 9.41
CA PRO A 317 14.17 8.82 10.20
C PRO A 317 15.54 9.00 10.85
N SER A 318 16.29 7.91 11.09
CA SER A 318 17.63 7.96 11.70
C SER A 318 18.67 8.63 10.80
N CYS A 319 18.43 8.75 9.48
CA CYS A 319 19.34 9.45 8.57
C CYS A 319 19.09 10.97 8.51
N LEU A 320 18.00 11.48 9.10
CA LEU A 320 17.62 12.89 9.03
C LEU A 320 18.28 13.69 10.16
N GLN A 321 18.74 14.90 9.83
CA GLN A 321 19.37 15.84 10.76
C GLN A 321 18.52 17.09 11.00
N HIS A 322 17.79 17.56 9.98
CA HIS A 322 17.03 18.81 10.03
C HIS A 322 15.53 18.62 9.90
N SER A 323 15.10 17.46 9.38
CA SER A 323 13.74 17.19 8.99
C SER A 323 13.10 16.14 9.86
N THR A 324 11.78 16.23 9.99
CA THR A 324 10.96 15.20 10.61
C THR A 324 10.30 14.35 9.52
N ALA A 325 10.48 13.03 9.57
CA ALA A 325 9.73 12.11 8.74
C ALA A 325 8.34 11.82 9.33
N ARG A 326 7.32 11.85 8.47
CA ARG A 326 5.99 11.27 8.69
C ARG A 326 5.80 10.13 7.69
N MET A 327 5.53 8.95 8.20
CA MET A 327 5.52 7.74 7.39
C MET A 327 4.17 7.05 7.48
N TYR A 328 3.66 6.61 6.34
CA TYR A 328 2.52 5.73 6.24
C TYR A 328 2.83 4.69 5.16
N ALA A 329 3.42 3.57 5.57
CA ALA A 329 3.91 2.57 4.63
C ALA A 329 4.95 3.16 3.67
N ASP A 330 4.71 3.08 2.36
CA ASP A 330 5.51 3.67 1.29
C ASP A 330 5.27 5.18 1.10
N ASP A 331 4.10 5.70 1.49
CA ASP A 331 3.81 7.13 1.49
C ASP A 331 4.58 7.81 2.64
N THR A 332 5.71 8.43 2.32
CA THR A 332 6.55 9.16 3.28
C THR A 332 6.65 10.63 2.89
N ASN A 333 6.47 11.52 3.86
CA ASN A 333 6.84 12.92 3.69
C ASN A 333 7.86 13.32 4.76
N ILE A 334 8.76 14.23 4.38
CA ILE A 334 9.68 14.87 5.31
C ILE A 334 9.34 16.35 5.40
N THR A 335 9.36 16.89 6.62
CA THR A 335 9.13 18.31 6.88
C THR A 335 10.38 18.93 7.49
N THR A 336 10.91 19.96 6.83
CA THR A 336 11.97 20.83 7.36
C THR A 336 11.34 22.16 7.76
N THR A 337 11.57 22.60 9.00
CA THR A 337 10.98 23.84 9.54
C THR A 337 12.08 24.85 9.86
N GLY A 338 11.81 26.14 9.64
CA GLY A 338 12.77 27.20 9.92
C GLY A 338 12.20 28.60 9.74
N MET A 339 13.01 29.61 10.02
CA MET A 339 12.60 31.02 9.92
C MET A 339 12.95 31.64 8.57
N SER A 340 13.93 31.06 7.86
CA SER A 340 14.35 31.54 6.55
C SER A 340 14.29 30.45 5.49
N ILE A 341 13.97 30.84 4.25
CA ILE A 341 13.92 29.93 3.10
C ILE A 341 15.28 29.29 2.84
N LYS A 342 16.37 30.05 3.01
CA LYS A 342 17.73 29.58 2.78
C LYS A 342 18.12 28.48 3.76
N GLU A 343 17.82 28.68 5.05
CA GLU A 343 18.04 27.68 6.10
C GLU A 343 17.27 26.39 5.81
N ILE A 344 15.98 26.51 5.51
CA ILE A 344 15.13 25.35 5.23
C ILE A 344 15.57 24.61 3.98
N ALA A 345 15.87 25.33 2.89
CA ALA A 345 16.32 24.69 1.66
C ALA A 345 17.68 24.02 1.84
N SER A 346 18.58 24.62 2.64
CA SER A 346 19.86 23.99 2.98
C SER A 346 19.64 22.71 3.79
N GLY A 347 18.84 22.77 4.86
CA GLY A 347 18.54 21.60 5.71
C GLY A 347 17.83 20.48 4.94
N ALA A 348 16.84 20.84 4.12
CA ALA A 348 16.11 19.89 3.27
C ALA A 348 17.04 19.22 2.25
N ASN A 349 17.93 19.97 1.59
CA ASN A 349 18.88 19.39 0.63
C ASN A 349 19.92 18.49 1.32
N THR A 350 20.39 18.85 2.51
CA THR A 350 21.27 17.97 3.31
C THR A 350 20.56 16.65 3.64
N ASP A 351 19.31 16.71 4.09
CA ASP A 351 18.55 15.51 4.43
C ASP A 351 18.15 14.69 3.20
N LEU A 352 17.87 15.32 2.06
CA LEU A 352 17.64 14.61 0.79
C LEU A 352 18.86 13.83 0.35
N GLU A 353 20.06 14.38 0.57
CA GLU A 353 21.31 13.66 0.30
C GLU A 353 21.54 12.51 1.29
N ASN A 354 21.25 12.71 2.58
CA ASN A 354 21.30 11.62 3.57
C ASN A 354 20.31 10.50 3.24
N ILE A 355 19.09 10.84 2.80
CA ILE A 355 18.09 9.88 2.30
C ILE A 355 18.63 9.13 1.10
N ARG A 356 19.29 9.82 0.15
CA ARG A 356 19.89 9.17 -1.03
C ARG A 356 20.92 8.10 -0.62
N ILE A 357 21.77 8.42 0.36
CA ILE A 357 22.78 7.49 0.90
C ILE A 357 22.08 6.31 1.61
N TRP A 358 21.07 6.60 2.44
CA TRP A 358 20.29 5.58 3.16
C TRP A 358 19.56 4.64 2.20
N LEU A 359 18.94 5.16 1.13
CA LEU A 359 18.24 4.38 0.11
C LEU A 359 19.17 3.42 -0.60
N LYS A 360 20.36 3.89 -0.99
CA LYS A 360 21.42 3.05 -1.57
C LYS A 360 21.83 1.92 -0.62
N ALA A 361 22.12 2.24 0.64
CA ALA A 361 22.47 1.24 1.65
C ALA A 361 21.36 0.19 1.84
N ASN A 362 20.11 0.57 1.61
CA ASN A 362 18.92 -0.29 1.69
C ASN A 362 18.44 -0.82 0.33
N LYS A 363 19.18 -0.64 -0.78
CA LYS A 363 18.80 -1.08 -2.14
C LYS A 363 17.37 -0.68 -2.54
N LEU A 364 16.94 0.52 -2.15
CA LEU A 364 15.67 1.14 -2.53
C LEU A 364 15.92 2.31 -3.49
N THR A 365 14.93 2.63 -4.32
CA THR A 365 15.02 3.73 -5.29
C THR A 365 13.80 4.65 -5.18
N LEU A 366 14.02 5.95 -5.41
CA LEU A 366 12.97 6.96 -5.50
C LEU A 366 12.54 7.19 -6.95
N ASN A 367 11.24 7.44 -7.15
CA ASN A 367 10.72 7.95 -8.40
C ASN A 367 10.76 9.49 -8.41
N VAL A 368 11.92 10.03 -8.80
CA VAL A 368 12.16 11.49 -8.83
C VAL A 368 11.12 12.26 -9.65
N THR A 369 10.52 11.63 -10.67
CA THR A 369 9.50 12.29 -11.52
C THR A 369 8.15 12.47 -10.82
N LYS A 370 7.86 11.63 -9.81
CA LYS A 370 6.64 11.70 -9.00
C LYS A 370 6.84 12.44 -7.69
N MET A 371 8.09 12.59 -7.24
CA MET A 371 8.41 13.40 -6.08
C MET A 371 7.99 14.85 -6.28
N GLU A 372 7.44 15.42 -5.23
CA GLU A 372 7.00 16.80 -5.18
C GLU A 372 7.46 17.43 -3.87
N TYR A 373 7.63 18.74 -3.88
CA TYR A 373 7.75 19.50 -2.65
C TYR A 373 6.88 20.74 -2.67
N MET A 374 6.51 21.20 -1.48
CA MET A 374 5.76 22.44 -1.30
C MET A 374 6.25 23.20 -0.07
N PHE A 375 6.06 24.52 -0.07
CA PHE A 375 6.26 25.33 1.12
C PHE A 375 4.90 25.64 1.72
N ILE A 376 4.73 25.37 3.02
CA ILE A 376 3.51 25.67 3.75
C ILE A 376 3.82 26.78 4.75
N ALA A 377 3.19 27.94 4.53
CA ALA A 377 3.46 29.17 5.28
C ALA A 377 2.30 30.17 5.17
N SER A 378 2.33 31.22 5.99
CA SER A 378 1.39 32.34 5.89
C SER A 378 1.60 33.15 4.61
N ASP A 379 0.55 33.83 4.14
CA ASP A 379 0.57 34.66 2.93
C ASP A 379 1.73 35.68 2.94
N SER A 380 1.92 36.38 4.06
CA SER A 380 3.00 37.35 4.21
C SER A 380 4.39 36.73 4.01
N ASN A 381 4.58 35.49 4.45
CA ASN A 381 5.85 34.79 4.32
C ASN A 381 6.02 34.16 2.92
N LEU A 382 4.94 33.66 2.33
CA LEU A 382 4.95 33.17 0.94
C LEU A 382 5.26 34.29 -0.06
N ASP A 383 4.72 35.49 0.14
CA ASP A 383 4.93 36.65 -0.75
C ASP A 383 6.38 37.20 -0.68
N LYS A 384 7.06 36.98 0.45
CA LYS A 384 8.49 37.29 0.61
C LYS A 384 9.39 36.29 -0.12
N MET A 385 8.86 35.14 -0.55
CA MET A 385 9.63 34.11 -1.25
C MET A 385 9.80 34.41 -2.75
N ARG A 386 10.64 35.39 -3.10
CA ARG A 386 10.93 35.72 -4.52
C ARG A 386 12.07 34.89 -5.13
N ASP A 387 13.13 34.63 -4.36
CA ASP A 387 14.30 33.83 -4.78
C ASP A 387 14.39 32.54 -3.95
N ILE A 388 13.70 31.50 -4.42
CA ILE A 388 13.59 30.23 -3.70
C ILE A 388 14.63 29.25 -4.24
N PRO A 389 15.53 28.72 -3.39
CA PRO A 389 16.45 27.68 -3.80
C PRO A 389 15.67 26.42 -4.19
N TYR A 390 16.08 25.79 -5.29
CA TYR A 390 15.52 24.51 -5.69
C TYR A 390 15.94 23.42 -4.69
N LEU A 391 15.00 22.54 -4.35
CA LEU A 391 15.35 21.26 -3.75
C LEU A 391 15.82 20.30 -4.84
N VAL A 392 16.94 19.66 -4.60
CA VAL A 392 17.61 18.77 -5.55
C VAL A 392 17.88 17.41 -4.91
N LEU A 393 17.75 16.35 -5.69
CA LEU A 393 18.12 14.99 -5.30
C LEU A 393 19.07 14.43 -6.35
N GLY A 394 20.32 14.12 -5.97
CA GLY A 394 21.33 13.65 -6.92
C GLY A 394 21.55 14.59 -8.11
N GLY A 395 21.51 15.91 -7.86
CA GLY A 395 21.64 16.94 -8.88
C GLY A 395 20.39 17.19 -9.75
N LYS A 396 19.32 16.41 -9.59
CA LYS A 396 18.05 16.60 -10.32
C LYS A 396 17.09 17.46 -9.49
N PRO A 397 16.49 18.53 -10.07
CA PRO A 397 15.52 19.35 -9.34
C PRO A 397 14.22 18.58 -9.09
N ILE A 398 13.70 18.67 -7.87
CA ILE A 398 12.38 18.15 -7.50
C ILE A 398 11.31 19.16 -7.96
N ARG A 399 10.13 18.68 -8.35
CA ARG A 399 9.03 19.55 -8.77
C ARG A 399 8.42 20.28 -7.57
N ARG A 400 8.42 21.62 -7.61
CA ARG A 400 7.64 22.43 -6.67
C ARG A 400 6.17 22.45 -7.09
N VAL A 401 5.27 22.25 -6.12
CA VAL A 401 3.82 22.35 -6.33
C VAL A 401 3.18 23.26 -5.29
N LYS A 402 2.00 23.79 -5.63
CA LYS A 402 1.15 24.54 -4.69
C LYS A 402 0.08 23.68 -4.04
N VAL A 403 -0.24 22.56 -4.68
CA VAL A 403 -1.23 21.58 -4.24
C VAL A 403 -0.64 20.20 -4.50
N SER A 404 -0.67 19.33 -3.50
CA SER A 404 -0.26 17.92 -3.64
C SER A 404 -1.33 17.00 -3.07
N LYS A 405 -1.38 15.75 -3.55
CA LYS A 405 -2.29 14.72 -3.04
C LYS A 405 -1.52 13.81 -2.10
N SER A 406 -1.90 13.79 -0.82
CA SER A 406 -1.30 12.93 0.20
C SER A 406 -2.38 12.17 0.96
N LEU A 407 -2.22 10.85 1.10
CA LEU A 407 -3.14 9.96 1.82
C LEU A 407 -4.63 10.13 1.41
N GLY A 408 -4.86 10.46 0.13
CA GLY A 408 -6.20 10.65 -0.44
C GLY A 408 -6.76 12.07 -0.38
N ILE A 409 -6.08 13.01 0.27
CA ILE A 409 -6.52 14.41 0.45
C ILE A 409 -5.64 15.36 -0.38
N PHE A 410 -6.24 16.43 -0.90
CA PHE A 410 -5.49 17.52 -1.54
C PHE A 410 -5.11 18.55 -0.50
N ILE A 411 -3.81 18.82 -0.39
CA ILE A 411 -3.22 19.76 0.56
C ILE A 411 -2.63 20.90 -0.25
N ASP A 412 -2.98 22.14 0.09
CA ASP A 412 -2.45 23.36 -0.53
C ASP A 412 -1.45 24.09 0.38
N GLU A 413 -0.61 24.94 -0.21
CA GLU A 413 0.45 25.71 0.48
C GLU A 413 -0.05 26.61 1.62
N ARG A 414 -1.37 26.84 1.72
CA ARG A 414 -2.03 27.67 2.74
C ARG A 414 -2.90 26.87 3.70
N LEU A 415 -2.98 25.55 3.53
CA LEU A 415 -3.90 24.66 4.26
C LEU A 415 -5.35 25.17 4.23
N SER A 416 -5.77 25.73 3.10
CA SER A 416 -7.12 26.28 2.91
C SER A 416 -8.17 25.22 2.59
N TRP A 417 -7.75 24.03 2.15
CA TRP A 417 -8.58 22.88 1.79
C TRP A 417 -9.53 23.11 0.60
N ARG A 418 -9.39 24.23 -0.11
CA ARG A 418 -10.30 24.63 -1.19
C ARG A 418 -10.33 23.61 -2.32
N ASP A 419 -9.17 23.21 -2.83
CA ASP A 419 -9.07 22.23 -3.91
C ASP A 419 -9.68 20.87 -3.53
N HIS A 420 -9.53 20.47 -2.26
CA HIS A 420 -10.14 19.25 -1.76
C HIS A 420 -11.66 19.34 -1.69
N ILE A 421 -12.18 20.42 -1.11
CA ILE A 421 -13.62 20.69 -1.00
C ILE A 421 -14.26 20.77 -2.40
N ASP A 422 -13.63 21.48 -3.34
CA ASP A 422 -14.10 21.59 -4.72
C ASP A 422 -14.14 20.23 -5.41
N LYS A 423 -13.10 19.40 -5.22
CA LYS A 423 -13.06 18.05 -5.80
C LYS A 423 -14.16 17.16 -5.24
N ILE A 424 -14.34 17.16 -3.91
CA ILE A 424 -15.40 16.40 -3.26
C ILE A 424 -16.77 16.89 -3.72
N SER A 425 -16.98 18.21 -3.75
CA SER A 425 -18.24 18.82 -4.20
C SER A 425 -18.56 18.41 -5.64
N LYS A 426 -17.58 18.42 -6.55
CA LYS A 426 -17.77 17.95 -7.94
C LYS A 426 -18.12 16.46 -7.99
N THR A 427 -17.44 15.61 -7.21
CA THR A 427 -17.73 14.18 -7.15
C THR A 427 -19.14 13.92 -6.61
N ILE A 428 -19.55 14.62 -5.55
CA ILE A 428 -20.89 14.52 -4.96
C ILE A 428 -21.93 15.01 -5.96
N CYS A 429 -21.74 16.20 -6.56
CA CYS A 429 -22.65 16.72 -7.59
C CYS A 429 -22.80 15.75 -8.75
N SER A 430 -21.72 15.12 -9.22
CA SER A 430 -21.77 14.10 -10.27
C SER A 430 -22.54 12.84 -9.84
N GLY A 431 -22.33 12.37 -8.60
CA GLY A 431 -23.10 11.28 -7.99
C GLY A 431 -24.59 11.59 -7.93
N ILE A 432 -24.94 12.74 -7.36
CA ILE A 432 -26.31 13.24 -7.22
C ILE A 432 -26.96 13.41 -8.60
N SER A 433 -26.25 13.99 -9.57
CA SER A 433 -26.78 14.20 -10.93
C SER A 433 -27.05 12.86 -11.64
N GLY A 434 -26.19 11.87 -11.43
CA GLY A 434 -26.38 10.52 -11.95
C GLY A 434 -27.60 9.82 -11.34
N VAL A 435 -27.76 9.87 -10.01
CA VAL A 435 -28.96 9.37 -9.33
C VAL A 435 -30.20 10.13 -9.79
N TYR A 436 -30.08 11.43 -10.02
CA TYR A 436 -31.21 12.23 -10.48
C TYR A 436 -31.58 12.03 -11.96
N GLY A 437 -30.66 11.57 -12.81
CA GLY A 437 -30.96 11.19 -14.19
C GLY A 437 -31.84 9.93 -14.30
N GLU A 438 -31.72 9.03 -13.32
CA GLU A 438 -32.43 7.75 -13.27
C GLU A 438 -33.60 7.74 -12.28
N ARG A 439 -34.14 8.91 -11.89
CA ARG A 439 -35.28 9.09 -10.93
C ARG A 439 -36.48 8.17 -11.16
N VAL A 440 -36.72 7.78 -12.41
CA VAL A 440 -37.85 6.90 -12.80
C VAL A 440 -37.65 5.45 -12.31
N CYS A 441 -36.43 5.07 -11.93
CA CYS A 441 -36.06 3.75 -11.45
C CYS A 441 -35.87 3.69 -9.93
N TYR A 442 -35.99 4.81 -9.20
CA TYR A 442 -35.73 4.88 -7.76
C TYR A 442 -37.02 5.11 -6.94
N PRO A 443 -37.22 4.41 -5.81
CA PRO A 443 -38.23 4.76 -4.82
C PRO A 443 -38.02 6.20 -4.30
N PHE A 444 -39.11 6.96 -4.18
CA PHE A 444 -39.10 8.36 -3.71
C PHE A 444 -38.36 8.57 -2.38
N ASN A 445 -38.36 7.56 -1.50
CA ASN A 445 -37.69 7.58 -0.18
C ASN A 445 -36.16 7.50 -0.25
N ILE A 446 -35.56 7.10 -1.37
CA ILE A 446 -34.11 7.03 -1.55
C ILE A 446 -33.55 8.38 -2.00
N THR A 447 -34.31 9.16 -2.77
CA THR A 447 -33.90 10.49 -3.22
C THR A 447 -33.78 11.55 -2.12
N TYR A 448 -34.38 11.32 -0.94
CA TYR A 448 -34.39 12.28 0.18
C TYR A 448 -33.48 11.88 1.36
N ASN A 449 -32.90 10.67 1.35
CA ASN A 449 -32.01 10.16 2.40
C ASN A 449 -30.54 10.04 1.94
N ILE A 450 -30.18 10.69 0.83
CA ILE A 450 -28.79 10.80 0.31
C ILE A 450 -28.22 12.15 0.72
#